data_AF-A0AAW1Q1U5-F1
#
_entry.id   AF-A0AAW1Q1U5-F1
#
_cell.length_a   1.000
_cell.length_b   1.000
_cell.length_c   1.000
_cell.angle_alpha   90.00
_cell.angle_beta   90.00
_cell.angle_gamma   90.00
#
_symmetry.space_group_name_H-M   'P 1'
#
loop_
_entity.id
_entity.type
_entity.pdbx_description
1 polymer ?
#
loop_
_entity_poly.entity_id
_entity_poly.type
_entity_poly.pdbx_seq_one_letter_code
_entity_poly.pdbx_strand_id
1 'polypeptide(L)'
;MLGVQFYNQSDGELLTIPTQLQYGTGNVTGDLIVDVFSMGDPAITFNQSFGDALDLTNIGFTDISSDGLWGLSPPSDALDYVTSPFVTMVQEGILDAPKFSLWLSPDLMALEAGELVFGGVNSAHIAVSSNDFYLINQAVPDLTFDYDYDTYVIPCAQAIQSNGALPEIGFTMNGTTYSLPPTAWILTVSLTECT
;
A
#
# COMPACT_ATOMS: atom_id res chain seq x y z
N MET A 1 -3.57 -0.79 -23.86
CA MET A 1 -3.28 -1.94 -22.99
C MET A 1 -1.77 -2.04 -22.93
N LEU A 2 -1.16 -1.51 -21.86
CA LEU A 2 0.24 -1.83 -21.57
C LEU A 2 0.23 -3.32 -21.20
N GLY A 3 0.98 -4.13 -21.94
CA GLY A 3 1.03 -5.57 -21.71
C GLY A 3 1.87 -5.88 -20.47
N VAL A 4 1.55 -6.99 -19.81
CA VAL A 4 2.33 -7.55 -18.70
C VAL A 4 3.79 -7.69 -19.11
N GLN A 5 4.70 -7.20 -18.27
CA GLN A 5 6.14 -7.40 -18.45
C GLN A 5 6.59 -8.62 -17.66
N PHE A 6 7.44 -9.44 -18.28
CA PHE A 6 8.03 -10.62 -17.63
C PHE A 6 9.52 -10.37 -17.42
N TYR A 7 10.02 -10.79 -16.25
CA TYR A 7 11.45 -10.80 -16.00
C TYR A 7 12.12 -11.92 -16.81
N ASN A 8 13.32 -11.65 -17.33
CA ASN A 8 14.10 -12.64 -18.06
C ASN A 8 15.13 -13.27 -17.11
N GLN A 9 14.88 -14.52 -16.70
CA GLN A 9 15.72 -15.24 -15.75
C GLN A 9 17.20 -15.36 -16.16
N SER A 10 17.52 -15.24 -17.45
CA SER A 10 18.91 -15.30 -17.92
C SER A 10 19.75 -14.08 -17.56
N ASP A 11 19.12 -13.00 -17.08
CA ASP A 11 19.81 -11.77 -16.69
C ASP A 11 20.40 -11.86 -15.27
N GLY A 12 19.85 -12.72 -14.42
CA GLY A 12 20.25 -12.87 -13.01
C GLY A 12 20.81 -14.24 -12.62
N GLU A 13 21.11 -14.40 -11.33
CA GLU A 13 21.54 -15.65 -10.71
C GLU A 13 20.34 -16.37 -10.05
N LEU A 14 19.99 -17.54 -10.58
CA LEU A 14 18.93 -18.39 -10.03
C LEU A 14 19.43 -19.14 -8.78
N LEU A 15 18.77 -18.93 -7.63
CA LEU A 15 19.12 -19.63 -6.38
C LEU A 15 18.45 -21.00 -6.24
N THR A 16 17.52 -21.36 -7.12
CA THR A 16 16.80 -22.64 -7.15
C THR A 16 16.08 -22.98 -5.83
N ILE A 17 15.67 -21.95 -5.09
CA ILE A 17 14.87 -22.07 -3.88
C ILE A 17 13.40 -21.88 -4.30
N PRO A 18 12.56 -22.93 -4.23
CA PRO A 18 11.15 -22.81 -4.57
C PRO A 18 10.46 -21.88 -3.57
N THR A 19 9.76 -20.89 -4.08
CA THR A 19 8.99 -19.94 -3.27
C THR A 19 7.50 -20.21 -3.45
N GLN A 20 6.74 -20.07 -2.36
CA GLN A 20 5.29 -20.18 -2.37
C GLN A 20 4.69 -19.13 -1.43
N LEU A 21 3.80 -18.30 -1.97
CA LEU A 21 3.12 -17.24 -1.23
C LEU A 21 1.62 -17.35 -1.45
N GLN A 22 0.87 -17.48 -0.35
CA GLN A 22 -0.58 -17.53 -0.38
C GLN A 22 -1.18 -16.12 -0.32
N TYR A 23 -2.06 -15.81 -1.26
CA TYR A 23 -2.82 -14.55 -1.33
C TYR A 23 -4.32 -14.85 -1.29
N GLY A 24 -4.90 -14.79 -0.08
CA GLY A 24 -6.29 -15.18 0.12
C GLY A 24 -6.52 -16.65 -0.26
N THR A 25 -7.35 -16.88 -1.27
CA THR A 25 -7.61 -18.22 -1.85
C THR A 25 -6.63 -18.59 -2.98
N GLY A 26 -5.85 -17.63 -3.46
CA GLY A 26 -4.87 -17.80 -4.53
C GLY A 26 -3.46 -18.09 -4.02
N ASN A 27 -2.58 -18.46 -4.94
CA ASN A 27 -1.21 -18.83 -4.65
C ASN A 27 -0.27 -18.37 -5.76
N VAL A 28 0.89 -17.85 -5.36
CA VAL A 28 2.02 -17.56 -6.24
C VAL A 28 3.09 -18.58 -5.97
N THR A 29 3.57 -19.26 -7.00
CA THR A 29 4.78 -20.09 -6.91
C THR A 29 5.82 -19.64 -7.91
N GLY A 30 7.09 -19.77 -7.53
CA GLY A 30 8.18 -19.25 -8.33
C GLY A 30 9.54 -19.67 -7.78
N ASP A 31 10.57 -18.99 -8.24
CA ASP A 31 11.95 -19.20 -7.81
C ASP A 31 12.54 -17.93 -7.23
N LEU A 32 13.48 -18.08 -6.30
CA LEU A 32 14.29 -16.96 -5.82
C LEU A 32 15.45 -16.68 -6.79
N ILE A 33 15.58 -15.43 -7.22
CA ILE A 33 16.63 -14.93 -8.12
C ILE A 33 17.38 -13.78 -7.44
N VAL A 34 18.66 -13.61 -7.76
CA VAL A 34 19.44 -12.42 -7.42
C VAL A 34 19.82 -11.69 -8.70
N ASP A 35 19.56 -10.39 -8.78
CA ASP A 35 20.04 -9.56 -9.88
C ASP A 35 20.28 -8.11 -9.41
N VAL A 36 20.85 -7.30 -10.30
CA VAL A 36 21.04 -5.86 -10.13
C VAL A 36 19.70 -5.15 -10.21
N PHE A 37 19.32 -4.53 -9.11
CA PHE A 37 18.12 -3.72 -9.01
C PHE A 37 18.47 -2.23 -9.09
N SER A 38 17.61 -1.45 -9.74
CA SER A 38 17.68 0.01 -9.78
C SER A 38 16.28 0.59 -9.62
N MET A 39 16.19 1.76 -9.02
CA MET A 39 14.90 2.42 -8.79
C MET A 39 15.06 3.93 -8.62
N GLY A 40 14.07 4.70 -9.09
CA GLY A 40 14.16 6.16 -9.07
C GLY A 40 15.28 6.66 -9.99
N ASP A 41 16.44 6.95 -9.42
CA ASP A 41 17.65 7.29 -10.18
C ASP A 41 18.33 5.99 -10.72
N PRO A 42 18.37 5.77 -12.05
CA PRO A 42 19.00 4.59 -12.63
C PRO A 42 20.51 4.45 -12.34
N ALA A 43 21.16 5.52 -11.85
CA ALA A 43 22.55 5.46 -11.42
C ALA A 43 22.74 4.76 -10.06
N ILE A 44 21.67 4.59 -9.27
CA ILE A 44 21.71 3.88 -7.98
C ILE A 44 21.31 2.42 -8.23
N THR A 45 22.29 1.54 -8.09
CA THR A 45 22.13 0.10 -8.34
C THR A 45 22.67 -0.74 -7.19
N PHE A 46 22.01 -1.83 -6.85
CA PHE A 46 22.45 -2.79 -5.83
C PHE A 46 21.96 -4.20 -6.15
N ASN A 47 22.61 -5.23 -5.57
CA ASN A 47 22.15 -6.61 -5.75
C ASN A 47 20.94 -6.87 -4.85
N GLN A 48 19.87 -7.42 -5.41
CA GLN A 48 18.66 -7.71 -4.68
C GLN A 48 18.15 -9.12 -5.02
N SER A 49 17.82 -9.88 -3.97
CA SER A 49 17.08 -11.12 -4.12
C SER A 49 15.59 -10.84 -4.26
N PHE A 50 14.91 -11.46 -5.23
CA PHE A 50 13.46 -11.33 -5.39
C PHE A 50 12.85 -12.63 -5.93
N GLY A 51 11.56 -12.83 -5.68
CA GLY A 51 10.82 -13.97 -6.21
C GLY A 51 10.37 -13.70 -7.65
N ASP A 52 10.75 -14.56 -8.58
CA ASP A 52 10.23 -14.58 -9.93
C ASP A 52 9.02 -15.51 -10.00
N ALA A 53 7.84 -14.93 -10.26
CA ALA A 53 6.57 -15.65 -10.24
C ALA A 53 6.38 -16.47 -11.53
N LEU A 54 6.32 -17.78 -11.40
CA LEU A 54 6.19 -18.71 -12.53
C LEU A 54 4.76 -19.22 -12.72
N ASP A 55 3.99 -19.33 -11.63
CA ASP A 55 2.59 -19.73 -11.66
C ASP A 55 1.77 -18.88 -10.67
N LEU A 56 0.67 -18.37 -11.20
CA LEU A 56 -0.29 -17.48 -10.55
C LEU A 56 -1.65 -18.18 -10.59
N THR A 57 -1.91 -19.06 -9.63
CA THR A 57 -3.13 -19.87 -9.60
C THR A 57 -4.17 -19.25 -8.68
N ASN A 58 -5.41 -19.10 -9.18
CA ASN A 58 -6.56 -18.54 -8.46
C ASN A 58 -6.29 -17.16 -7.81
N ILE A 59 -5.36 -16.39 -8.38
CA ILE A 59 -5.01 -15.07 -7.89
C ILE A 59 -5.83 -14.01 -8.62
N GLY A 60 -6.46 -13.10 -7.87
CA GLY A 60 -7.28 -12.02 -8.42
C GLY A 60 -6.49 -10.87 -9.08
N PHE A 61 -5.29 -11.14 -9.59
CA PHE A 61 -4.40 -10.11 -10.16
C PHE A 61 -4.64 -9.83 -11.65
N THR A 62 -5.79 -10.24 -12.20
CA THR A 62 -6.13 -9.99 -13.61
C THR A 62 -6.44 -8.52 -13.89
N ASP A 63 -6.83 -7.75 -12.87
CA ASP A 63 -7.31 -6.37 -13.00
C ASP A 63 -6.41 -5.32 -12.32
N ILE A 64 -5.20 -5.71 -11.88
CA ILE A 64 -4.23 -4.77 -11.33
C ILE A 64 -3.33 -4.21 -12.43
N SER A 65 -2.99 -2.93 -12.36
CA SER A 65 -2.11 -2.27 -13.34
C SER A 65 -0.62 -2.49 -13.06
N SER A 66 -0.28 -3.20 -11.99
CA SER A 66 1.10 -3.45 -11.55
C SER A 66 1.56 -4.86 -11.97
N ASP A 67 2.80 -4.96 -12.44
CA ASP A 67 3.41 -6.25 -12.82
C ASP A 67 3.97 -7.05 -11.62
N GLY A 68 4.05 -6.46 -10.43
CA GLY A 68 4.61 -7.12 -9.26
C GLY A 68 4.38 -6.35 -7.95
N LEU A 69 4.84 -6.96 -6.85
CA LEU A 69 4.75 -6.41 -5.51
C LEU A 69 6.14 -6.17 -4.92
N TRP A 70 6.23 -5.10 -4.14
CA TRP A 70 7.46 -4.75 -3.45
C TRP A 70 7.21 -4.66 -1.94
N GLY A 71 7.76 -5.63 -1.21
CA GLY A 71 7.72 -5.66 0.25
C GLY A 71 8.67 -4.64 0.88
N LEU A 72 8.20 -3.93 1.91
CA LEU A 72 8.97 -2.98 2.72
C LEU A 72 9.24 -3.48 4.15
N SER A 73 8.82 -4.72 4.46
CA SER A 73 8.93 -5.31 5.79
C SER A 73 10.36 -5.73 6.12
N PRO A 74 10.66 -5.93 7.43
CA PRO A 74 11.90 -6.55 7.86
C PRO A 74 12.03 -8.02 7.36
N PRO A 75 13.26 -8.57 7.30
CA PRO A 75 13.47 -9.93 6.81
C PRO A 75 12.83 -11.01 7.69
N SER A 76 12.54 -10.73 8.97
CA SER A 76 11.88 -11.67 9.88
C SER A 76 10.49 -12.11 9.41
N ASP A 77 9.86 -11.29 8.56
CA ASP A 77 8.51 -11.52 8.05
C ASP A 77 8.53 -12.02 6.60
N ALA A 78 9.72 -12.17 6.01
CA ALA A 78 9.90 -12.64 4.64
C ALA A 78 10.01 -14.16 4.59
N LEU A 79 9.50 -14.75 3.51
CA LEU A 79 9.81 -16.14 3.16
C LEU A 79 11.34 -16.27 3.03
N ASP A 80 11.90 -17.31 3.64
CA ASP A 80 13.34 -17.60 3.67
C ASP A 80 14.25 -16.48 4.20
N TYR A 81 13.70 -15.55 5.00
CA TYR A 81 14.44 -14.43 5.60
C TYR A 81 15.17 -13.53 4.61
N VAL A 82 14.68 -13.46 3.37
CA VAL A 82 15.24 -12.61 2.31
C VAL A 82 15.08 -11.13 2.69
N THR A 83 16.11 -10.33 2.44
CA THR A 83 16.06 -8.89 2.72
C THR A 83 15.17 -8.18 1.72
N SER A 84 14.32 -7.26 2.20
CA SER A 84 13.61 -6.33 1.32
C SER A 84 14.57 -5.31 0.72
N PRO A 85 14.24 -4.72 -0.46
CA PRO A 85 15.09 -3.69 -1.07
C PRO A 85 15.39 -2.51 -0.13
N PHE A 86 14.42 -2.11 0.70
CA PHE A 86 14.66 -1.08 1.73
C PHE A 86 15.75 -1.49 2.72
N VAL A 87 15.69 -2.71 3.23
CA VAL A 87 16.68 -3.22 4.19
C VAL A 87 18.05 -3.34 3.53
N THR A 88 18.12 -3.81 2.28
CA THR A 88 19.37 -3.85 1.50
C THR A 88 19.97 -2.45 1.37
N MET A 89 19.17 -1.44 0.96
CA MET A 89 19.64 -0.06 0.84
C MET A 89 20.17 0.52 2.17
N VAL A 90 19.56 0.16 3.30
CA VAL A 90 20.06 0.55 4.64
C VAL A 90 21.38 -0.13 4.96
N GLN A 91 21.49 -1.44 4.71
CA GLN A 91 22.69 -2.23 5.01
C GLN A 91 23.89 -1.82 4.16
N GLU A 92 23.66 -1.48 2.90
CA GLU A 92 24.69 -1.03 1.97
C GLU A 92 25.04 0.46 2.11
N GLY A 93 24.34 1.19 3.00
CA GLY A 93 24.60 2.61 3.25
C GLY A 93 24.24 3.51 2.07
N ILE A 94 23.27 3.08 1.25
CA ILE A 94 22.79 3.83 0.07
C ILE A 94 21.96 5.05 0.50
N LEU A 95 21.24 4.94 1.62
CA LEU A 95 20.32 5.97 2.10
C LEU A 95 21.00 6.98 3.02
N ASP A 96 20.61 8.25 2.89
CA ASP A 96 21.02 9.32 3.82
C ASP A 96 20.61 9.03 5.28
N ALA A 97 19.48 8.34 5.47
CA ALA A 97 19.00 7.87 6.77
C ALA A 97 18.23 6.54 6.63
N PRO A 98 18.21 5.69 7.68
CA PRO A 98 17.52 4.40 7.64
C PRO A 98 16.01 4.55 7.83
N LYS A 99 15.34 5.26 6.92
CA LYS A 99 13.90 5.54 6.96
C LYS A 99 13.33 5.68 5.55
N PHE A 100 12.01 5.58 5.45
CA PHE A 100 11.26 5.97 4.26
C PHE A 100 9.99 6.71 4.68
N SER A 101 9.35 7.40 3.73
CA SER A 101 8.05 8.01 3.92
C SER A 101 7.17 7.80 2.69
N LEU A 102 5.89 7.59 2.94
CA LEU A 102 4.86 7.54 1.91
C LEU A 102 3.97 8.78 2.05
N TRP A 103 3.73 9.44 0.94
CA TRP A 103 2.63 10.38 0.79
C TRP A 103 1.68 9.84 -0.27
N LEU A 104 0.38 9.96 -0.01
CA LEU A 104 -0.67 9.65 -0.96
C LEU A 104 -1.50 10.91 -1.16
N SER A 105 -1.79 11.24 -2.42
CA SER A 105 -2.66 12.36 -2.72
C SER A 105 -4.07 12.08 -2.19
N PRO A 106 -4.71 13.03 -1.49
CA PRO A 106 -6.12 12.90 -1.13
C PRO A 106 -7.04 13.04 -2.36
N ASP A 107 -6.53 13.61 -3.47
CA ASP A 107 -7.23 13.68 -4.74
C ASP A 107 -6.84 12.46 -5.61
N LEU A 108 -7.78 11.54 -5.77
CA LEU A 108 -7.63 10.32 -6.58
C LEU A 108 -7.50 10.60 -8.09
N MET A 109 -7.82 11.83 -8.53
CA MET A 109 -7.67 12.28 -9.91
C MET A 109 -6.43 13.13 -10.13
N ALA A 110 -5.61 13.34 -9.08
CA ALA A 110 -4.36 14.07 -9.18
C ALA A 110 -3.40 13.38 -10.15
N LEU A 111 -2.66 14.18 -10.92
CA LEU A 111 -1.60 13.66 -11.79
C LEU A 111 -0.49 12.96 -10.99
N GLU A 112 -0.22 13.46 -9.79
CA GLU A 112 0.71 12.86 -8.83
C GLU A 112 -0.12 12.22 -7.71
N ALA A 113 -0.35 10.92 -7.82
CA ALA A 113 -1.21 10.17 -6.90
C ALA A 113 -0.53 9.81 -5.57
N GLY A 114 0.81 9.89 -5.51
CA GLY A 114 1.59 9.62 -4.31
C GLY A 114 3.08 9.69 -4.56
N GLU A 115 3.85 9.67 -3.47
CA GLU A 115 5.30 9.74 -3.46
C GLU A 115 5.85 8.78 -2.39
N LEU A 116 6.83 7.96 -2.77
CA LEU A 116 7.63 7.15 -1.84
C LEU A 116 9.05 7.70 -1.80
N VAL A 117 9.50 8.13 -0.63
CA VAL A 117 10.85 8.68 -0.42
C VAL A 117 11.66 7.73 0.45
N PHE A 118 12.82 7.31 -0.01
CA PHE A 118 13.82 6.60 0.79
C PHE A 118 14.88 7.57 1.31
N GLY A 119 15.38 7.35 2.52
CA GLY A 119 16.41 8.22 3.13
C GLY A 119 15.88 9.49 3.77
N GLY A 120 14.61 9.83 3.58
CA GLY A 120 14.11 11.17 3.84
C GLY A 120 12.63 11.25 4.14
N VAL A 121 12.15 12.48 4.21
CA VAL A 121 10.74 12.85 4.15
C VAL A 121 10.67 14.11 3.32
N ASN A 122 9.77 14.16 2.34
CA ASN A 122 9.51 15.39 1.61
C ASN A 122 8.58 16.29 2.44
N SER A 123 9.15 17.38 2.98
CA SER A 123 8.40 18.31 3.84
C SER A 123 7.25 19.02 3.13
N ALA A 124 7.24 19.08 1.79
CA ALA A 124 6.16 19.70 1.03
C ALA A 124 4.82 18.96 1.19
N HIS A 125 4.87 17.66 1.52
CA HIS A 125 3.71 16.81 1.72
C HIS A 125 3.27 16.68 3.19
N ILE A 126 4.02 17.29 4.13
CA ILE A 126 3.66 17.32 5.54
C ILE A 126 2.71 18.49 5.79
N ALA A 127 1.41 18.26 5.69
CA ALA A 127 0.40 19.21 6.17
C ALA A 127 0.11 18.93 7.65
N VAL A 128 0.80 19.61 8.57
CA VAL A 128 0.36 19.63 9.99
C VAL A 128 -0.65 20.75 10.15
N SER A 129 -1.93 20.41 10.25
CA SER A 129 -2.95 21.39 10.65
C SER A 129 -3.22 21.25 12.15
N SER A 130 -3.17 22.37 12.87
CA SER A 130 -3.32 22.45 14.32
C SER A 130 -4.78 22.71 14.70
N ASN A 131 -5.60 21.67 14.65
CA ASN A 131 -6.80 21.49 15.47
C ASN A 131 -7.49 20.20 14.98
N ASP A 132 -7.82 19.28 15.87
CA ASP A 132 -9.18 18.73 15.98
C ASP A 132 -9.20 17.49 16.87
N PHE A 133 -9.93 17.65 17.97
CA PHE A 133 -10.16 16.68 19.04
C PHE A 133 -11.61 16.92 19.49
N TYR A 134 -12.51 15.92 19.32
CA TYR A 134 -13.44 15.36 20.32
C TYR A 134 -14.55 14.51 19.66
N LEU A 135 -14.69 13.24 20.10
CA LEU A 135 -15.81 12.28 19.96
C LEU A 135 -15.82 11.25 18.81
N ILE A 136 -15.15 10.10 19.01
CA ILE A 136 -15.77 8.81 18.65
C ILE A 136 -16.14 8.07 19.93
N ASN A 137 -17.43 8.01 20.19
CA ASN A 137 -18.06 6.80 20.70
C ASN A 137 -19.56 7.03 20.60
N GLN A 138 -20.11 6.79 19.40
CA GLN A 138 -21.37 6.07 19.23
C GLN A 138 -21.66 5.80 17.76
N ALA A 139 -22.31 4.65 17.55
CA ALA A 139 -22.54 3.93 16.31
C ALA A 139 -23.13 4.78 15.18
N VAL A 140 -22.66 4.54 13.96
CA VAL A 140 -23.31 4.95 12.72
C VAL A 140 -24.68 4.25 12.65
N PRO A 141 -25.81 4.97 12.76
CA PRO A 141 -27.11 4.37 12.51
C PRO A 141 -27.24 4.03 11.02
N ASP A 142 -27.95 2.95 10.70
CA ASP A 142 -28.24 2.47 9.34
C ASP A 142 -27.06 1.86 8.55
N LEU A 143 -25.97 1.45 9.25
CA LEU A 143 -24.88 0.70 8.63
C LEU A 143 -25.37 -0.68 8.16
N THR A 144 -25.42 -0.90 6.85
CA THR A 144 -25.74 -2.21 6.26
C THR A 144 -24.48 -2.87 5.71
N PHE A 145 -24.28 -4.15 6.01
CA PHE A 145 -23.19 -4.94 5.44
C PHE A 145 -23.64 -5.52 4.09
N ASP A 146 -22.95 -5.15 3.04
CA ASP A 146 -23.06 -5.77 1.73
C ASP A 146 -22.23 -7.05 1.72
N TYR A 147 -22.91 -8.20 1.75
CA TYR A 147 -22.29 -9.52 1.77
C TYR A 147 -21.70 -9.95 0.43
N ASP A 148 -22.05 -9.27 -0.68
CA ASP A 148 -21.50 -9.59 -1.99
C ASP A 148 -20.10 -8.98 -2.17
N TYR A 149 -19.82 -7.87 -1.47
CA TYR A 149 -18.54 -7.15 -1.56
C TYR A 149 -17.77 -7.06 -0.24
N ASP A 150 -18.27 -7.67 0.84
CA ASP A 150 -17.71 -7.59 2.20
C ASP A 150 -17.44 -6.14 2.66
N THR A 151 -18.33 -5.21 2.30
CA THR A 151 -18.22 -3.78 2.62
C THR A 151 -19.41 -3.31 3.43
N TYR A 152 -19.22 -2.25 4.21
CA TYR A 152 -20.34 -1.55 4.81
C TYR A 152 -20.75 -0.41 3.89
N VAL A 153 -22.06 -0.24 3.68
CA VAL A 153 -22.62 0.82 2.82
C VAL A 153 -23.60 1.69 3.59
N ILE A 154 -23.64 2.97 3.21
CA ILE A 154 -24.59 3.98 3.66
C ILE A 154 -25.10 4.80 2.45
N PRO A 155 -26.35 5.32 2.47
CA PRO A 155 -26.80 6.24 1.45
C PRO A 155 -25.96 7.53 1.43
N CYS A 156 -25.48 7.96 0.26
CA CYS A 156 -24.67 9.19 0.17
C CYS A 156 -25.42 10.44 0.67
N ALA A 157 -26.75 10.45 0.57
CA ALA A 157 -27.58 11.51 1.12
C ALA A 157 -27.45 11.63 2.66
N GLN A 158 -27.14 10.54 3.37
CA GLN A 158 -26.86 10.57 4.81
C GLN A 158 -25.40 10.96 5.09
N ALA A 159 -24.45 10.52 4.26
CA ALA A 159 -23.04 10.88 4.38
C ALA A 159 -22.76 12.39 4.17
N ILE A 160 -23.57 13.06 3.35
CA ILE A 160 -23.34 14.45 2.90
C ILE A 160 -24.27 15.47 3.62
N GLN A 161 -25.15 15.04 4.52
CA GLN A 161 -26.13 15.93 5.18
C GLN A 161 -25.56 16.77 6.33
N SER A 162 -25.85 18.06 6.31
CA SER A 162 -25.38 19.10 7.25
C SER A 162 -25.98 19.06 8.66
N ASN A 163 -26.91 18.13 8.97
CA ASN A 163 -27.56 18.01 10.28
C ASN A 163 -27.50 16.59 10.89
N GLY A 164 -26.63 15.73 10.35
CA GLY A 164 -26.44 14.34 10.77
C GLY A 164 -25.09 13.79 10.31
N ALA A 165 -24.05 14.62 10.42
CA ALA A 165 -22.70 14.30 9.98
C ALA A 165 -22.21 13.03 10.68
N LEU A 166 -21.75 12.08 9.88
CA LEU A 166 -21.01 10.92 10.37
C LEU A 166 -19.87 11.40 11.32
N PRO A 167 -19.52 10.62 12.33
CA PRO A 167 -18.55 11.05 13.33
C PRO A 167 -17.15 11.18 12.72
N GLU A 168 -16.34 12.10 13.25
CA GLU A 168 -14.90 12.05 13.01
C GLU A 168 -14.30 10.85 13.74
N ILE A 169 -13.39 10.13 13.07
CA ILE A 169 -12.69 8.99 13.64
C ILE A 169 -11.31 9.41 14.19
N GLY A 170 -11.21 9.68 15.50
CA GLY A 170 -9.95 9.92 16.22
C GLY A 170 -9.21 8.66 16.70
N PHE A 171 -7.92 8.53 16.38
CA PHE A 171 -6.99 7.54 16.95
C PHE A 171 -5.95 8.24 17.82
N THR A 172 -5.74 7.79 19.05
CA THR A 172 -4.70 8.34 19.93
C THR A 172 -3.46 7.47 19.90
N MET A 173 -2.36 8.02 19.39
CA MET A 173 -1.05 7.36 19.37
C MET A 173 -0.06 8.20 20.16
N ASN A 174 0.52 7.63 21.21
CA ASN A 174 1.50 8.29 22.09
C ASN A 174 1.04 9.67 22.60
N GLY A 175 -0.24 9.79 22.98
CA GLY A 175 -0.83 11.02 23.51
C GLY A 175 -1.22 12.09 22.47
N THR A 176 -0.96 11.85 21.18
CA THR A 176 -1.44 12.70 20.08
C THR A 176 -2.65 12.03 19.44
N THR A 177 -3.73 12.78 19.18
CA THR A 177 -4.89 12.26 18.45
C THR A 177 -4.87 12.70 17.01
N TYR A 178 -5.13 11.73 16.14
CA TYR A 178 -5.25 11.87 14.70
C TYR A 178 -6.71 11.64 14.33
N SER A 179 -7.37 12.67 13.82
CA SER A 179 -8.79 12.65 13.47
C SER A 179 -8.96 12.43 11.98
N LEU A 180 -9.85 11.50 11.62
CA LEU A 180 -10.27 11.24 10.25
C LEU A 180 -11.70 11.75 10.06
N PRO A 181 -11.92 12.83 9.28
CA PRO A 181 -13.27 13.26 8.96
C PRO A 181 -13.98 12.20 8.10
N PRO A 182 -15.33 12.19 8.05
CA PRO A 182 -16.10 11.29 7.19
C PRO A 182 -15.60 11.18 5.75
N THR A 183 -15.15 12.29 5.17
CA THR A 183 -14.61 12.34 3.80
C THR A 183 -13.33 11.51 3.59
N ALA A 184 -12.65 11.10 4.65
CA ALA A 184 -11.42 10.30 4.59
C ALA A 184 -11.68 8.79 4.69
N TRP A 185 -12.88 8.36 5.10
CA TRP A 185 -13.23 6.94 5.27
C TRP A 185 -14.56 6.55 4.61
N ILE A 186 -15.28 7.51 4.00
CA ILE A 186 -16.41 7.27 3.11
C ILE A 186 -15.99 7.47 1.65
N LEU A 187 -16.19 6.44 0.83
CA LEU A 187 -16.00 6.45 -0.61
C LEU A 187 -17.37 6.49 -1.31
N THR A 188 -17.52 7.36 -2.30
CA THR A 188 -18.73 7.40 -3.13
C THR A 188 -18.64 6.32 -4.20
N VAL A 189 -19.49 5.30 -4.13
CA VAL A 189 -19.51 4.18 -5.08
C VAL A 189 -20.48 4.46 -6.24
N SER A 190 -21.57 5.17 -5.96
CA SER A 190 -22.54 5.60 -6.99
C SER A 190 -23.18 6.94 -6.61
N LEU A 191 -24.08 7.46 -7.44
CA LEU A 191 -24.83 8.69 -7.14
C LEU A 191 -25.68 8.57 -5.86
N THR A 192 -25.94 7.36 -5.38
CA THR A 192 -26.82 7.11 -4.22
C THR A 192 -26.16 6.32 -3.11
N GLU A 193 -25.04 5.64 -3.36
CA GLU A 193 -24.40 4.70 -2.43
C GLU A 193 -22.95 5.09 -2.14
N CYS A 194 -22.63 5.07 -0.86
CA CYS A 194 -21.32 5.39 -0.31
C CYS A 194 -20.88 4.22 0.59
N THR A 195 -19.61 3.82 0.57
CA THR A 195 -19.02 2.80 1.46
C THR A 195 -18.11 3.43 2.48
#